data_AF-A0A925UPY5-F1
#
_entry.id   AF-A0A925UPY5-F1
#
_cell.length_a   1.000
_cell.length_b   1.000
_cell.length_c   1.000
_cell.angle_alpha   90.00
_cell.angle_beta   90.00
_cell.angle_gamma   90.00
#
_symmetry.space_group_name_H-M   'P 1'
#
loop_
_entity.id
_entity.type
_entity.pdbx_description
1 polymer ?
#
loop_
_entity_poly.entity_id
_entity_poly.type
_entity_poly.pdbx_seq_one_letter_code
_entity_poly.pdbx_strand_id
1 'polypeptide(L)' 'MLNGSKIRELRLNKGMTCSDLSNLSKHLSVQVSKSYLEELERGTKENPSFNIIETIAIILCVNIDELRAS' A
#
# COMPACT_ATOMS: atom_id res chain seq x y z
N MET A 1 2.73 -3.77 13.61
CA MET A 1 3.37 -4.18 12.33
C MET A 1 2.43 -3.80 11.18
N LEU A 2 2.95 -3.53 9.99
CA LEU A 2 2.10 -3.22 8.82
C LEU A 2 1.26 -4.44 8.44
N ASN A 3 -0.01 -4.24 8.11
CA ASN A 3 -0.92 -5.31 7.72
C ASN A 3 -1.20 -5.27 6.21
N GLY A 4 -0.54 -6.15 5.46
CA GLY A 4 -0.73 -6.29 4.01
C GLY A 4 -2.18 -6.57 3.59
N SER A 5 -2.88 -7.42 4.35
CA SER A 5 -4.28 -7.74 4.06
C SER A 5 -5.20 -6.52 4.25
N LYS A 6 -4.88 -5.63 5.19
CA LYS A 6 -5.62 -4.38 5.41
C LYS A 6 -5.43 -3.39 4.25
N ILE A 7 -4.22 -3.29 3.72
CA ILE A 7 -3.93 -2.50 2.51
C ILE A 7 -4.79 -3.00 1.34
N ARG A 8 -4.88 -4.31 1.15
CA ARG A 8 -5.71 -4.92 0.11
C ARG A 8 -7.18 -4.58 0.28
N GLU A 9 -7.71 -4.72 1.49
CA GLU A 9 -9.10 -4.39 1.83
C GLU A 9 -9.43 -2.92 1.48
N LEU A 10 -8.62 -1.98 1.98
CA LEU A 10 -8.79 -0.55 1.74
C LEU A 10 -8.71 -0.20 0.25
N ARG A 11 -7.76 -0.81 -0.48
CA ARG A 11 -7.61 -0.61 -1.94
C ARG A 11 -8.85 -1.11 -2.69
N LEU A 12 -9.35 -2.29 -2.36
CA LEU A 12 -10.54 -2.87 -3.00
C LEU A 12 -11.82 -2.08 -2.67
N ASN A 13 -11.96 -1.58 -1.45
CA ASN A 13 -13.08 -0.72 -1.04
C ASN A 13 -13.15 0.59 -1.84
N LYS A 14 -12.02 1.03 -2.42
CA LYS A 14 -11.96 2.18 -3.34
C LYS A 14 -12.09 1.81 -4.82
N GLY A 15 -12.33 0.54 -5.15
CA GLY A 15 -12.43 0.07 -6.53
C GLY A 15 -11.10 0.11 -7.29
N MET A 16 -9.96 0.13 -6.59
CA MET A 16 -8.63 0.23 -7.21
C MET A 16 -8.00 -1.15 -7.41
N THR A 17 -7.30 -1.35 -8.53
CA THR A 17 -6.41 -2.50 -8.74
C THR A 17 -5.00 -2.22 -8.21
N CYS A 18 -4.16 -3.26 -8.10
CA CYS A 18 -2.74 -3.06 -7.77
C CYS A 18 -2.02 -2.20 -8.82
N SER A 19 -2.42 -2.32 -10.09
CA SER A 19 -1.89 -1.49 -11.19
C SER A 19 -2.24 -0.02 -10.99
N ASP A 20 -3.45 0.29 -10.54
CA ASP A 20 -3.89 1.68 -10.32
C ASP A 20 -3.07 2.35 -9.22
N LEU A 21 -2.91 1.68 -8.07
CA LEU A 21 -2.05 2.19 -6.99
C LEU A 21 -0.61 2.34 -7.47
N SER A 22 -0.07 1.35 -8.18
CA SER A 22 1.28 1.43 -8.73
C SER A 22 1.45 2.61 -9.69
N ASN A 23 0.47 2.87 -10.55
CA ASN A 23 0.50 4.00 -11.47
C ASN A 23 0.42 5.35 -10.73
N LEU A 24 -0.45 5.47 -9.73
CA LEU A 24 -0.56 6.69 -8.92
C LEU A 24 0.73 6.98 -8.13
N SER A 25 1.41 5.95 -7.65
CA SER A 25 2.67 6.12 -6.89
C SER A 25 3.82 6.73 -7.69
N LYS A 26 3.76 6.70 -9.03
CA LYS A 26 4.82 7.27 -9.90
C LYS A 26 4.99 8.78 -9.73
N HIS A 27 3.99 9.47 -9.18
CA HIS A 27 4.00 10.91 -8.96
C HIS A 27 4.25 11.30 -7.49
N LEU A 28 4.61 10.33 -6.65
CA LEU A 28 4.85 10.52 -5.22
C LEU A 28 6.32 10.29 -4.86
N SER A 29 6.65 10.46 -3.57
CA SER A 29 8.00 10.38 -3.03
C SER A 29 8.74 9.08 -3.37
N VAL A 30 8.00 7.97 -3.51
CA VAL A 30 8.57 6.68 -3.94
C VAL A 30 7.57 5.92 -4.80
N GLN A 31 8.06 5.34 -5.89
CA GLN A 31 7.27 4.43 -6.72
C GLN A 31 7.10 3.08 -6.03
N VAL A 32 5.87 2.58 -6.00
CA VAL A 32 5.53 1.22 -5.57
C VAL A 32 5.21 0.39 -6.80
N SER A 33 6.01 -0.64 -7.09
CA SER A 33 5.72 -1.52 -8.22
C SER A 33 4.50 -2.41 -7.92
N LYS A 34 3.77 -2.81 -8.96
CA LYS A 34 2.65 -3.74 -8.85
C LYS A 34 3.04 -5.04 -8.12
N SER A 35 4.15 -5.66 -8.51
CA SER A 35 4.62 -6.91 -7.91
C SER A 35 4.96 -6.75 -6.43
N TYR A 36 5.63 -5.65 -6.07
CA TYR A 36 5.95 -5.34 -4.68
C TYR A 36 4.68 -5.18 -3.84
N LEU A 37 3.68 -4.45 -4.36
CA LEU A 37 2.39 -4.29 -3.68
C LEU A 37 1.67 -5.64 -3.50
N GLU A 38 1.67 -6.51 -4.52
CA GLU A 38 1.06 -7.84 -4.41
C GLU A 38 1.76 -8.72 -3.37
N GLU A 39 3.10 -8.69 -3.32
CA GLU A 39 3.87 -9.38 -2.29
C GLU A 39 3.60 -8.83 -0.89
N LEU A 40 3.46 -7.51 -0.76
CA LEU A 40 3.12 -6.84 0.48
C LEU A 40 1.73 -7.25 0.96
N GLU A 41 0.73 -7.23 0.07
CA GLU A 41 -0.65 -7.61 0.38
C GLU A 41 -0.81 -9.08 0.77
N ARG A 42 0.00 -9.97 0.17
CA ARG A 42 0.05 -11.39 0.52
C ARG A 42 0.81 -11.67 1.82
N GLY A 43 1.58 -10.70 2.32
CA GLY A 43 2.47 -10.87 3.47
C GLY A 43 3.78 -11.58 3.14
N THR A 44 4.10 -11.82 1.86
CA THR A 44 5.41 -12.38 1.47
C THR A 44 6.52 -11.33 1.52
N LYS A 45 6.16 -10.04 1.41
CA LYS A 45 7.06 -8.92 1.67
C LYS A 45 6.68 -8.27 2.99
N GLU A 46 7.65 -8.16 3.88
CA GLU A 46 7.48 -7.54 5.20
C GLU A 46 8.39 -6.32 5.36
N ASN A 47 8.13 -5.52 6.38
CA ASN A 47 8.95 -4.37 6.79
C ASN A 47 9.32 -3.41 5.64
N PRO A 48 8.33 -2.86 4.89
CA PRO A 48 8.61 -1.82 3.92
C PRO A 48 9.20 -0.57 4.60
N SER A 49 9.94 0.22 3.84
CA SER A 49 10.43 1.51 4.33
C SER A 49 9.27 2.45 4.65
N PHE A 50 9.52 3.43 5.54
CA PHE A 50 8.52 4.41 5.92
C PHE A 50 7.91 5.14 4.70
N ASN A 51 8.74 5.53 3.73
CA ASN A 51 8.26 6.22 2.52
C ASN A 51 7.29 5.37 1.70
N ILE A 52 7.46 4.05 1.65
CA ILE A 52 6.52 3.14 0.97
C ILE A 52 5.17 3.14 1.70
N ILE A 53 5.21 3.08 3.03
CA ILE A 53 4.00 3.11 3.88
C ILE A 53 3.27 4.45 3.70
N GLU A 54 3.99 5.56 3.73
CA GLU A 54 3.46 6.91 3.51
C GLU A 54 2.83 7.06 2.12
N THR A 55 3.52 6.64 1.06
CA THR A 55 2.97 6.64 -0.30
C THR A 55 1.66 5.85 -0.39
N ILE A 56 1.61 4.65 0.21
CA ILE A 56 0.39 3.83 0.20
C ILE A 56 -0.75 4.52 0.98
N ALA A 57 -0.45 5.10 2.15
CA ALA A 57 -1.42 5.83 2.96
C ALA A 57 -2.00 7.05 2.22
N ILE A 58 -1.15 7.81 1.53
CA ILE A 58 -1.55 8.97 0.70
C ILE A 58 -2.51 8.52 -0.41
N ILE A 59 -2.16 7.49 -1.18
CA ILE A 59 -3.00 7.01 -2.29
C ILE A 59 -4.34 6.46 -1.77
N LEU A 60 -4.31 5.79 -0.61
CA LEU A 60 -5.50 5.27 0.04
C LEU A 60 -6.24 6.32 0.88
N CYS A 61 -5.79 7.58 0.92
CA CYS A 61 -6.39 8.64 1.72
C CYS A 61 -6.76 8.20 3.15
N VAL A 62 -5.84 7.53 3.83
CA VAL A 62 -5.97 7.06 5.22
C VAL A 62 -4.77 7.51 6.04
N ASN A 63 -4.91 7.49 7.36
CA ASN A 63 -3.77 7.67 8.25
C ASN A 63 -2.86 6.43 8.21
N ILE A 64 -1.55 6.63 8.42
CA ILE A 64 -0.56 5.55 8.44
C ILE A 64 -0.93 4.47 9.49
N ASP A 65 -1.51 4.87 10.62
CA ASP A 65 -1.92 3.94 11.67
C ASP A 65 -3.04 3.00 11.24
N GLU A 66 -3.88 3.38 10.27
CA GLU A 66 -4.94 2.52 9.72
C GLU A 66 -4.38 1.37 8.88
N LEU A 67 -3.11 1.47 8.46
CA LEU A 67 -2.42 0.39 7.73
C LEU A 67 -1.79 -0.64 8.68
N ARG A 68 -1.80 -0.40 9.99
CA ARG A 68 -1.22 -1.29 10.99
C ARG A 68 -2.26 -2.31 11.48
N ALA A 69 -1.78 -3.48 11.87
CA ALA A 69 -2.58 -4.37 12.72
C ALA A 69 -2.63 -3.78 14.14
N SER A 70 -3.84 -3.68 14.69
CA SER A 70 -4.11 -3.46 16.12
C SER A 70 -3.61 -4.60 16.98
#